data_AF-A0A1F8TL78-F1
#
_entry.id   AF-A0A1F8TL78-F1
#
_cell.length_a   1.000
_cell.length_b   1.000
_cell.length_c   1.000
_cell.angle_alpha   90.00
_cell.angle_beta   90.00
_cell.angle_gamma   90.00
#
_symmetry.space_group_name_H-M   'P 1'
#
loop_
_entity.id
_entity.type
_entity.pdbx_description
1 polymer ?
#
loop_
_entity_poly.entity_id
_entity_poly.type
_entity_poly.pdbx_seq_one_letter_code
_entity_poly.pdbx_strand_id
1 'polypeptide(L)'
;MTSARLEPPAYPDVVRTDEDRERFTRLYDDLVRVTGLPPAEALLHAANQFQLGFDVRAPFEKRKRRKKVYGTSGQDIRNPSEDEPKRPPSLDPPGS
;
A
#
# COMPACT_ATOMS: atom_id res chain seq x y z
N MET A 1 -8.05 13.01 26.69
CA MET A 1 -9.09 12.04 27.09
C MET A 1 -9.06 10.91 26.07
N THR A 2 -8.56 9.74 26.43
CA THR A 2 -8.69 8.55 25.57
C THR A 2 -10.13 8.08 25.67
N SER A 3 -11.00 8.49 24.73
CA SER A 3 -12.32 7.88 24.62
C SER A 3 -12.15 6.38 24.54
N ALA A 4 -12.74 5.64 25.47
CA ALA A 4 -12.75 4.19 25.43
C ALA A 4 -13.22 3.74 24.03
N ARG A 5 -12.50 2.81 23.40
CA ARG A 5 -12.87 2.28 22.09
C ARG A 5 -14.17 1.50 22.19
N LEU A 6 -15.00 1.57 21.16
CA LEU A 6 -16.18 0.75 21.05
C LEU A 6 -15.75 -0.69 20.78
N GLU A 7 -16.09 -1.60 21.69
CA GLU A 7 -15.88 -3.03 21.45
C GLU A 7 -16.93 -3.57 20.48
N PRO A 8 -16.52 -4.41 19.51
CA PRO A 8 -17.46 -5.08 18.63
C PRO A 8 -18.24 -6.13 19.44
N PRO A 9 -19.53 -6.33 19.15
CA PRO A 9 -20.38 -7.29 19.87
C PRO A 9 -20.00 -8.75 19.61
N ALA A 10 -19.31 -9.03 18.50
CA ALA A 10 -18.82 -10.36 18.15
C ALA A 10 -17.52 -10.25 17.33
N TYR A 11 -16.68 -11.28 17.43
CA TYR A 11 -15.49 -11.43 16.60
C TYR A 11 -15.71 -12.57 15.60
N PRO A 12 -15.35 -12.41 14.32
CA PRO A 12 -15.42 -13.48 13.34
C PRO A 12 -14.31 -14.52 13.55
N ASP A 13 -14.50 -15.76 13.06
CA ASP A 13 -13.56 -16.90 13.26
C ASP A 13 -12.14 -16.68 12.70
N VAL A 14 -12.00 -15.68 11.82
CA VAL A 14 -10.70 -15.24 11.27
C VAL A 14 -9.86 -14.49 12.31
N VAL A 15 -10.48 -13.95 13.37
CA VAL A 15 -9.82 -13.27 14.49
C VAL A 15 -9.44 -14.32 15.53
N ARG A 16 -8.15 -14.65 15.61
CA ARG A 16 -7.68 -15.76 16.45
C ARG A 16 -6.73 -15.35 17.56
N THR A 17 -5.99 -14.27 17.36
CA THR A 17 -5.00 -13.77 18.32
C THR A 17 -5.47 -12.50 19.02
N ASP A 18 -4.84 -12.14 20.13
CA ASP A 18 -5.14 -10.88 20.83
C ASP A 18 -4.77 -9.65 19.97
N GLU A 19 -3.72 -9.75 19.16
CA GLU A 19 -3.38 -8.72 18.18
C GLU A 19 -4.46 -8.58 17.10
N ASP A 20 -5.04 -9.69 16.62
CA ASP A 20 -6.17 -9.66 15.69
C ASP A 20 -7.39 -8.99 16.32
N ARG A 21 -7.68 -9.30 17.58
CA ARG A 21 -8.79 -8.68 18.33
C ARG A 21 -8.60 -7.18 18.42
N GLU A 22 -7.41 -6.71 18.79
CA GLU A 22 -7.12 -5.28 18.84
C GLU A 22 -7.25 -4.60 17.48
N ARG A 23 -6.76 -5.24 16.41
CA ARG A 23 -6.87 -4.70 15.04
C ARG A 23 -8.32 -4.64 14.59
N PHE A 24 -9.10 -5.67 14.88
CA PHE A 24 -10.52 -5.73 14.55
C PHE A 24 -11.34 -4.70 15.34
N THR A 25 -11.13 -4.59 16.66
CA THR A 25 -11.79 -3.57 17.51
C THR A 25 -11.52 -2.16 17.00
N ARG A 26 -10.28 -1.87 16.57
CA ARG A 26 -9.94 -0.55 15.97
C ARG A 26 -10.69 -0.31 14.67
N LEU A 27 -10.66 -1.28 13.76
CA LEU A 27 -11.34 -1.17 12.47
C LEU A 27 -12.84 -0.93 12.65
N TYR A 28 -13.46 -1.64 13.59
CA TYR A 28 -14.85 -1.44 13.97
C TYR A 28 -15.12 -0.04 14.55
N ASP A 29 -14.31 0.40 15.52
CA ASP A 29 -14.43 1.75 16.12
C ASP A 29 -14.31 2.85 15.06
N ASP A 30 -13.37 2.70 14.11
CA ASP A 30 -13.16 3.65 13.02
C ASP A 30 -14.38 3.70 12.08
N LEU A 31 -14.94 2.55 11.71
CA LEU A 31 -16.14 2.49 10.86
C LEU A 31 -17.35 3.16 11.54
N VAL A 32 -17.52 2.96 12.85
CA VAL A 32 -18.63 3.57 13.60
C VAL A 32 -18.40 5.07 13.81
N ARG A 33 -17.22 5.47 14.28
CA ARG A 33 -16.96 6.86 14.71
C ARG A 33 -16.55 7.79 13.59
N VAL A 34 -15.73 7.31 12.65
CA VAL A 34 -15.18 8.13 11.58
C VAL A 34 -16.10 8.11 10.36
N THR A 35 -16.55 6.92 9.95
CA THR A 35 -17.43 6.78 8.78
C THR A 35 -18.90 7.03 9.13
N GLY A 36 -19.28 6.92 10.41
CA GLY A 36 -20.66 7.10 10.86
C GLY A 36 -21.56 5.91 10.50
N LEU A 37 -20.98 4.74 10.21
CA LEU A 37 -21.76 3.55 9.90
C LEU A 37 -22.51 3.06 11.14
N PRO A 38 -23.75 2.57 10.98
CA PRO A 38 -24.46 1.95 12.09
C PRO A 38 -23.70 0.70 12.56
N PRO A 39 -23.74 0.37 13.88
CA PRO A 39 -22.97 -0.73 14.46
C PRO A 39 -23.07 -2.07 13.73
N ALA A 40 -24.27 -2.45 13.27
CA ALA A 40 -24.47 -3.72 12.57
C ALA A 40 -23.77 -3.75 11.20
N GLU A 41 -23.85 -2.66 10.44
CA GLU A 41 -23.16 -2.55 9.15
C GLU A 41 -21.65 -2.43 9.34
N ALA A 42 -21.21 -1.64 10.32
CA ALA A 42 -19.80 -1.51 10.68
C ALA A 42 -19.18 -2.87 11.02
N LEU A 43 -19.91 -3.73 11.74
CA LEU A 43 -19.46 -5.09 12.05
C LEU A 43 -19.29 -5.94 10.79
N LEU A 44 -20.27 -5.91 9.88
CA LEU A 44 -20.21 -6.65 8.62
C LEU A 44 -19.07 -6.16 7.73
N HIS A 45 -18.91 -4.84 7.61
CA HIS A 45 -17.83 -4.24 6.84
C HIS A 45 -16.45 -4.50 7.46
N ALA A 46 -16.32 -4.44 8.78
CA ALA A 46 -15.11 -4.79 9.50
C ALA A 46 -14.73 -6.25 9.23
N ALA A 47 -15.68 -7.19 9.32
CA ALA A 47 -15.44 -8.62 9.05
C ALA A 47 -14.94 -8.84 7.61
N ASN A 48 -15.60 -8.23 6.63
CA ASN A 48 -15.21 -8.32 5.23
C ASN A 48 -13.80 -7.74 4.98
N GLN A 49 -13.52 -6.54 5.50
CA GLN A 49 -12.22 -5.89 5.32
C GLN A 49 -11.09 -6.64 6.05
N PHE A 50 -11.35 -7.15 7.24
CA PHE A 50 -10.39 -7.95 8.00
C PHE A 50 -10.07 -9.26 7.28
N GLN A 51 -11.07 -9.94 6.71
CA GLN A 51 -10.87 -11.15 5.92
C GLN A 51 -10.03 -10.91 4.65
N LEU A 52 -10.13 -9.71 4.06
CA LEU A 52 -9.31 -9.29 2.91
C LEU A 52 -7.88 -8.89 3.31
N GLY A 53 -7.52 -8.96 4.60
CA GLY A 53 -6.20 -8.57 5.10
C GLY A 53 -5.98 -7.06 5.09
N PHE A 54 -7.06 -6.25 5.11
CA PHE A 54 -6.94 -4.81 5.17
C PHE A 54 -6.47 -4.38 6.57
N ASP A 55 -5.17 -4.12 6.69
CA ASP A 55 -4.60 -3.54 7.89
C ASP A 55 -4.60 -2.01 7.76
N VAL A 56 -5.33 -1.32 8.62
CA VAL A 56 -5.42 0.16 8.65
C VAL A 56 -4.03 0.81 8.84
N ARG A 57 -3.02 0.07 9.34
CA ARG A 57 -1.62 0.55 9.42
C ARG A 57 -0.80 0.33 8.16
N ALA A 58 -1.14 -0.63 7.30
CA ALA A 58 -0.37 -0.95 6.10
C ALA A 58 -0.19 0.22 5.11
N PRO A 59 -1.16 1.16 4.93
CA PRO A 59 -0.96 2.34 4.10
C PRO A 59 0.15 3.27 4.61
N PHE A 60 0.30 3.38 5.93
CA PHE A 60 1.28 4.26 6.58
C PHE A 60 2.64 3.59 6.81
N GLU A 61 2.69 2.26 6.89
CA GLU A 61 3.91 1.46 6.96
C GLU A 61 4.55 1.15 5.60
N LYS A 62 4.14 1.83 4.52
CA LYS A 62 4.83 1.78 3.22
C LYS A 62 6.24 2.37 3.34
N ARG A 63 7.18 1.61 3.92
CA ARG A 63 8.61 1.76 3.66
C ARG A 63 8.75 1.70 2.15
N LYS A 64 9.17 2.83 1.53
CA LYS A 64 9.73 2.84 0.17
C LYS A 64 10.78 1.73 0.11
N ARG A 65 10.42 0.55 -0.40
CA ARG A 65 11.40 -0.49 -0.72
C ARG A 65 12.11 -0.01 -1.97
N ARG A 66 13.12 0.85 -1.81
CA ARG A 66 14.02 1.21 -2.91
C ARG A 66 14.59 -0.09 -3.45
N LYS A 67 14.24 -0.41 -4.69
CA LYS A 67 14.85 -1.50 -5.46
C LYS A 67 16.35 -1.20 -5.51
N LYS A 68 17.16 -1.92 -4.72
CA LYS A 68 18.61 -1.91 -4.92
C LYS A 68 18.85 -2.63 -6.25
N VAL A 69 19.16 -1.85 -7.28
CA VAL A 69 19.71 -2.39 -8.53
C VAL A 69 21.14 -2.80 -8.20
N TYR A 70 21.38 -4.10 -8.07
CA TYR A 70 22.71 -4.67 -8.08
C TYR A 70 22.95 -5.26 -9.48
N GLY A 71 24.01 -4.82 -10.14
CA GLY A 71 24.45 -5.21 -11.47
C GLY A 71 24.93 -3.95 -12.22
N THR A 72 26.21 -3.74 -12.51
CA THR A 72 27.32 -4.68 -12.67
C THR A 72 28.63 -3.91 -12.48
N SER A 73 29.47 -4.31 -11.52
CA SER A 73 30.88 -3.92 -11.48
C SER A 73 31.71 -5.18 -11.48
N GLY A 74 32.34 -5.48 -12.61
CA GLY A 74 33.14 -6.69 -12.78
C GLY A 74 33.76 -6.82 -14.17
N GLN A 75 34.82 -6.04 -14.39
CA GLN A 75 35.97 -6.27 -15.29
C GLN A 75 36.04 -5.61 -16.68
N ASP A 76 37.23 -5.00 -16.83
CA ASP A 76 38.04 -4.68 -18.01
C ASP A 76 37.72 -3.48 -18.91
N ILE A 77 38.37 -2.36 -18.54
CA ILE A 77 39.36 -1.64 -19.36
C ILE A 77 39.13 -1.73 -20.88
N ARG A 78 38.46 -0.71 -21.45
CA ARG A 78 38.89 -0.02 -22.69
C ARG A 78 38.00 1.21 -22.94
N ASN A 79 38.62 2.37 -22.84
CA ASN A 79 38.18 3.61 -23.48
C ASN A 79 39.30 3.95 -24.50
N PRO A 80 39.12 4.80 -25.53
CA PRO A 80 37.90 5.40 -26.11
C PRO A 80 37.81 5.14 -27.65
N SER A 81 36.63 5.33 -28.24
CA SER A 81 36.41 6.04 -29.52
C SER A 81 35.03 5.73 -30.10
N GLU A 82 34.24 6.81 -30.25
CA GLU A 82 33.20 7.02 -31.27
C GLU A 82 31.91 6.20 -31.18
N ASP A 83 30.99 6.63 -30.30
CA ASP A 83 29.55 6.46 -30.54
C ASP A 83 28.93 7.84 -30.76
N GLU A 84 28.85 8.22 -32.03
CA GLU A 84 28.12 9.38 -32.52
C GLU A 84 26.61 9.12 -32.34
N PRO A 85 25.84 10.00 -31.65
CA PRO A 85 24.40 9.77 -31.48
C PRO A 85 23.68 10.07 -32.81
N LYS A 86 23.19 9.03 -33.49
CA LYS A 86 22.27 9.17 -34.63
C LYS A 86 21.01 9.92 -34.18
N ARG A 87 20.90 11.21 -34.50
CA ARG A 87 19.64 11.98 -34.39
C ARG A 87 18.56 11.29 -35.22
N PRO A 88 17.30 11.18 -34.73
CA PRO A 88 16.20 10.75 -35.58
C PRO A 88 15.99 11.77 -36.72
N PRO A 89 15.62 11.32 -37.94
CA PRO A 89 15.43 12.21 -39.07
C PRO A 89 14.26 13.17 -38.80
N SER A 90 14.53 14.47 -38.91
CA SER A 90 13.56 15.55 -38.88
C SER A 90 12.57 15.40 -40.03
N LEU A 91 11.28 15.32 -39.71
CA LEU A 91 10.18 15.32 -40.69
C LEU A 91 9.66 16.76 -40.81
N ASP A 92 10.24 17.56 -41.70
CA ASP A 92 9.65 18.84 -42.10
C ASP A 92 8.75 18.62 -43.34
N PRO A 93 7.54 19.21 -43.40
CA PRO A 93 6.62 19.05 -44.52
C PRO A 93 7.05 19.86 -45.76
N PRO A 94 6.68 19.43 -46.99
CA PRO A 94 7.06 20.15 -48.21
C PRO A 94 6.20 21.40 -48.39
N GLY A 95 6.84 22.56 -48.56
CA GLY A 95 6.15 23.82 -48.85
C GLY A 95 7.08 24.88 -49.42
N SER A 96 7.24 24.88 -50.74
CA SER A 96 7.17 26.01 -51.70
C SER A 96 7.87 25.68 -53.01
#